data_AF-A0A3C0DRQ3-F1
#
_entry.id   AF-A0A3C0DRQ3-F1
#
_cell.length_a   1.000
_cell.length_b   1.000
_cell.length_c   1.000
_cell.angle_alpha   90.00
_cell.angle_beta   90.00
_cell.angle_gamma   90.00
#
_symmetry.space_group_name_H-M   'P 1'
#
loop_
_entity.id
_entity.type
_entity.pdbx_description
1 polymer ?
#
loop_
_entity_poly.entity_id
_entity_poly.type
_entity_poly.pdbx_seq_one_letter_code
_entity_poly.pdbx_strand_id
1 'polypeptide(L)'
;DFYNIGYQQRSSQNIVIEKANGNLISTLEDLAKALDKPKDGFHILEFKKGSSLGKIILDAEKLEQANDRISQRYGIQSLQKLK
;
A
#
# COMPACT_ATOMS: atom_id res chain seq x y z
N ASP A 1 2.48 9.41 -8.45
CA ASP A 1 2.97 10.40 -7.46
C ASP A 1 4.44 10.11 -7.19
N PHE A 2 5.21 11.03 -6.59
CA PHE A 2 6.59 10.70 -6.20
C PHE A 2 6.64 9.79 -4.96
N TYR A 3 5.55 9.70 -4.20
CA TYR A 3 5.41 8.86 -3.01
C TYR A 3 5.64 7.35 -3.26
N ASN A 4 5.39 6.86 -4.48
CA ASN A 4 5.56 5.44 -4.84
C ASN A 4 6.62 5.20 -5.94
N ILE A 5 7.63 6.06 -6.04
CA ILE A 5 8.72 5.90 -7.02
C ILE A 5 9.43 4.56 -6.85
N GLY A 6 9.64 3.87 -7.98
CA GLY A 6 10.22 2.53 -8.03
C GLY A 6 9.18 1.42 -8.06
N TYR A 7 7.93 1.71 -7.65
CA TYR A 7 6.83 0.75 -7.61
C TYR A 7 5.81 0.93 -8.72
N GLN A 8 6.05 1.80 -9.70
CA GLN A 8 5.05 2.09 -10.76
C GLN A 8 5.12 1.12 -11.96
N GLN A 9 6.09 0.21 -11.98
CA GLN A 9 6.38 -0.64 -13.14
C GLN A 9 5.31 -1.72 -13.34
N ARG A 10 5.19 -2.27 -14.56
CA ARG A 10 4.24 -3.36 -14.84
C ARG A 10 4.40 -4.57 -13.91
N SER A 11 5.61 -4.80 -13.40
CA SER A 11 5.91 -5.84 -12.40
C SER A 11 5.26 -5.64 -11.03
N SER A 12 4.60 -4.51 -10.77
CA SER A 12 3.81 -4.25 -9.55
C SER A 12 2.30 -4.38 -9.76
N GLN A 13 1.86 -4.76 -10.97
CA GLN A 13 0.45 -4.94 -11.30
C GLN A 13 0.00 -6.38 -11.05
N ASN A 14 -1.26 -6.57 -10.62
CA ASN A 14 -1.91 -7.88 -10.44
C ASN A 14 -1.15 -8.86 -9.53
N ILE A 15 -0.43 -8.34 -8.54
CA ILE A 15 0.30 -9.13 -7.54
C ILE A 15 -0.50 -9.26 -6.24
N VAL A 16 -0.37 -10.41 -5.59
CA VAL A 16 -1.14 -10.75 -4.39
C VAL A 16 -0.32 -10.43 -3.14
N ILE A 17 -0.87 -9.59 -2.27
CA ILE A 17 -0.31 -9.30 -0.94
C ILE A 17 -0.45 -10.55 -0.07
N GLU A 18 0.65 -10.96 0.56
CA GLU A 18 0.69 -12.04 1.56
C GLU A 18 0.65 -11.47 2.98
N LYS A 19 1.41 -10.39 3.23
CA LYS A 19 1.46 -9.73 4.54
C LYS A 19 1.44 -8.21 4.42
N ALA A 20 0.89 -7.55 5.42
CA ALA A 20 1.03 -6.13 5.62
C ALA A 20 1.44 -5.83 7.07
N ASN A 21 2.51 -5.05 7.24
CA ASN A 21 3.09 -4.69 8.54
C ASN A 21 3.37 -5.92 9.43
N GLY A 22 3.71 -7.06 8.82
CA GLY A 22 3.99 -8.33 9.49
C GLY A 22 2.75 -9.23 9.73
N ASN A 23 1.54 -8.77 9.44
CA ASN A 23 0.30 -9.55 9.61
C ASN A 23 -0.08 -10.27 8.31
N LEU A 24 -0.49 -11.54 8.37
CA LEU A 24 -1.03 -12.25 7.20
C LEU A 24 -2.34 -11.62 6.75
N ILE A 25 -2.50 -11.48 5.44
CA ILE A 25 -3.68 -10.88 4.82
C ILE A 25 -4.46 -11.97 4.09
N SER A 26 -5.68 -12.25 4.55
CA SER A 26 -6.61 -13.16 3.88
C SER A 26 -7.82 -12.42 3.30
N THR A 27 -8.13 -11.24 3.84
CA THR A 27 -9.28 -10.41 3.47
C THR A 27 -8.90 -8.94 3.29
N LEU A 28 -9.79 -8.14 2.72
CA LEU A 28 -9.56 -6.69 2.58
C LEU A 28 -9.67 -5.98 3.94
N GLU A 29 -10.48 -6.53 4.85
CA GLU A 29 -10.63 -6.07 6.22
C GLU A 29 -9.35 -6.29 7.04
N ASP A 30 -8.66 -7.41 6.83
CA ASP A 30 -7.33 -7.65 7.44
C ASP A 30 -6.32 -6.60 6.97
N LEU A 31 -6.33 -6.29 5.67
CA LEU A 31 -5.45 -5.28 5.10
C LEU A 31 -5.73 -3.89 5.69
N ALA A 32 -7.01 -3.51 5.79
CA ALA A 32 -7.41 -2.26 6.41
C ALA A 32 -6.87 -2.15 7.84
N LYS A 33 -7.12 -3.16 8.68
CA LYS A 33 -6.63 -3.20 10.07
C LYS A 33 -5.11 -3.16 10.16
N ALA A 34 -4.41 -3.85 9.27
CA ALA A 34 -2.95 -3.84 9.24
C ALA A 34 -2.40 -2.44 8.90
N LEU A 35 -3.04 -1.72 7.98
CA LEU A 35 -2.67 -0.35 7.60
C LEU A 35 -2.97 0.69 8.68
N ASP A 36 -3.75 0.39 9.72
CA ASP A 36 -3.88 1.30 10.89
C ASP A 36 -2.65 1.26 11.81
N LYS A 37 -1.79 0.25 11.66
CA LYS A 37 -0.65 0.00 12.53
C LYS A 37 0.64 -0.07 11.70
N PRO A 38 1.16 1.08 11.23
CA PRO A 38 2.46 1.10 10.55
C PRO A 38 3.55 0.56 11.47
N LYS A 39 4.55 -0.07 10.88
CA LYS A 39 5.71 -0.62 11.59
C LYS A 39 6.88 0.32 11.42
N ASP A 40 7.40 0.83 12.53
CA ASP A 40 8.56 1.74 12.57
C ASP A 40 8.38 2.99 11.68
N GLY A 41 7.15 3.50 11.57
CA GLY A 41 6.82 4.65 10.72
C GLY A 41 6.56 4.30 9.25
N PHE A 42 6.57 3.03 8.87
CA PHE A 42 6.36 2.58 7.49
C PHE A 42 5.21 1.60 7.35
N HIS A 43 4.55 1.65 6.20
CA HIS A 43 3.74 0.55 5.70
C HIS A 43 4.60 -0.39 4.85
N ILE A 44 4.66 -1.65 5.26
CA ILE A 44 5.41 -2.71 4.57
C ILE A 44 4.39 -3.69 4.01
N LEU A 45 4.29 -3.77 2.69
CA LEU A 45 3.44 -4.72 1.98
C LEU A 45 4.33 -5.79 1.37
N GLU A 46 4.19 -7.03 1.82
CA GLU A 46 4.94 -8.18 1.33
C GLU A 46 4.04 -9.03 0.42
N PHE A 47 4.55 -9.43 -0.73
CA PHE A 47 3.78 -10.20 -1.72
C PHE A 47 4.11 -11.68 -1.65
N LYS A 48 3.22 -12.52 -2.21
CA LYS A 48 3.43 -13.96 -2.28
C LYS A 48 4.76 -14.31 -2.94
N LYS A 49 5.43 -15.34 -2.44
CA LYS A 49 6.64 -15.91 -3.05
C LYS A 49 6.39 -16.23 -4.53
N GLY A 50 7.36 -15.90 -5.37
CA GLY A 50 7.25 -16.03 -6.83
C GLY A 50 6.66 -14.81 -7.54
N SER A 51 6.19 -13.79 -6.80
CA SER A 51 5.82 -12.50 -7.38
C SER A 51 7.05 -11.79 -7.95
N SER A 52 6.86 -11.00 -9.01
CA SER A 52 7.91 -10.15 -9.60
C SER A 52 8.42 -9.05 -8.67
N LEU A 53 7.68 -8.76 -7.60
CA LEU A 53 8.01 -7.77 -6.58
C LEU A 53 7.94 -8.43 -5.21
N GLY A 54 9.01 -8.31 -4.41
CA GLY A 54 9.06 -8.92 -3.07
C GLY A 54 8.28 -8.11 -2.02
N LYS A 55 8.50 -6.80 -1.97
CA LYS A 55 7.82 -5.90 -1.03
C LYS A 55 7.74 -4.45 -1.52
N ILE A 56 6.75 -3.72 -1.02
CA ILE A 56 6.61 -2.26 -1.10
C ILE A 56 6.76 -1.69 0.31
N ILE A 57 7.53 -0.60 0.44
CA ILE A 57 7.68 0.13 1.70
C ILE A 57 7.28 1.58 1.45
N LEU A 58 6.33 2.08 2.24
CA LEU A 58 5.78 3.43 2.11
C LEU A 58 5.88 4.14 3.45
N ASP A 59 6.25 5.42 3.42
CA ASP A 59 6.36 6.29 4.59
C ASP A 59 4.95 6.65 5.11
N ALA A 60 4.61 6.20 6.31
CA ALA A 60 3.25 6.36 6.86
C ALA A 60 2.94 7.83 7.18
N GLU A 61 3.93 8.63 7.58
CA GLU A 61 3.74 10.05 7.92
C GLU A 61 3.43 10.89 6.68
N LYS A 62 3.97 10.52 5.52
CA LYS A 62 3.74 11.22 4.25
C LYS A 62 2.47 10.76 3.52
N LEU A 63 1.76 9.76 4.03
CA LEU A 63 0.64 9.12 3.33
C LEU A 63 -0.53 10.09 3.10
N GLU A 64 -0.92 10.86 4.11
CA GLU A 64 -2.04 11.80 4.02
C GLU A 64 -1.79 12.89 2.97
N GLN A 65 -0.61 13.51 3.01
CA GLN A 65 -0.22 14.51 2.02
C GLN A 65 -0.14 13.92 0.59
N ALA A 66 0.28 12.65 0.47
CA ALA A 66 0.29 11.96 -0.82
C ALA A 66 -1.13 11.69 -1.32
N ASN A 67 -2.05 11.27 -0.45
CA ASN A 67 -3.45 11.03 -0.74
C ASN A 67 -4.15 12.29 -1.30
N ASP A 68 -3.88 13.46 -0.73
CA ASP A 68 -4.42 14.73 -1.24
C ASP A 68 -3.94 15.03 -2.65
N ARG A 69 -2.62 14.91 -2.91
CA ARG A 69 -2.06 15.14 -4.24
C ARG A 69 -2.57 14.14 -5.26
N ILE A 70 -2.71 12.87 -4.87
CA ILE A 70 -3.18 11.79 -5.73
C ILE A 70 -4.65 11.99 -6.08
N SER A 71 -5.52 12.26 -5.09
CA SER A 71 -6.95 12.45 -5.34
C SER A 71 -7.21 13.62 -6.28
N GLN A 72 -6.53 14.75 -6.07
CA GLN A 72 -6.61 15.93 -6.94
C GLN A 72 -6.07 15.65 -8.34
N ARG A 73 -4.89 15.04 -8.46
CA ARG A 73 -4.23 14.80 -9.76
C ARG A 73 -4.98 13.80 -10.63
N TYR A 74 -5.58 12.78 -10.02
CA TYR A 74 -6.26 11.70 -10.74
C TYR A 74 -7.79 11.79 -10.71
N GLY A 75 -8.36 12.85 -10.11
CA GLY A 75 -9.81 13.07 -10.08
C GLY A 75 -10.58 12.03 -9.25
N ILE A 76 -9.98 11.50 -8.19
CA ILE A 76 -10.62 10.49 -7.33
C ILE A 76 -11.56 11.22 -6.35
N GLN A 77 -12.86 10.97 -6.47
CA GLN A 77 -13.89 11.68 -5.70
C GLN A 77 -13.84 11.39 -4.19
N SER A 78 -13.52 10.15 -3.80
CA SER A 78 -13.37 9.76 -2.40
C SER A 78 -12.36 8.64 -2.28
N LEU A 79 -11.41 8.81 -1.37
CA LEU A 79 -10.56 7.70 -0.92
C LEU A 79 -11.34 6.87 0.08
N GLN A 80 -11.35 5.55 -0.10
CA GLN A 80 -12.02 4.64 0.82
C GLN A 80 -11.06 3.59 1.31
N LYS A 81 -11.00 3.46 2.63
CA LYS A 81 -10.47 2.29 3.30
C LYS A 81 -11.63 1.33 3.53
N LEU A 82 -11.53 0.10 3.05
CA LEU A 82 -12.59 -0.90 3.25
C LEU A 82 -12.75 -1.15 4.76
N LYS A 83 -14.01 -1.20 5.22
CA LYS A 83 -14.39 -1.32 6.63
C LYS A 83 -14.48 -2.78 7.05
#